data_AF-A0A0P1E3P6-F1
#
_entry.id   AF-A0A0P1E3P6-F1
#
_cell.length_a   1.000
_cell.length_b   1.000
_cell.length_c   1.000
_cell.angle_alpha   90.00
_cell.angle_beta   90.00
_cell.angle_gamma   90.00
#
_symmetry.space_group_name_H-M   'P 1'
#
loop_
_entity.id
_entity.type
_entity.pdbx_description
1 polymer ?
#
loop_
_entity_poly.entity_id
_entity_poly.type
_entity_poly.pdbx_seq_one_letter_code
_entity_poly.pdbx_strand_id
1 'polypeptide(L)'
;MKRIKFLLSATALVAATSASATELEVMHWWTSGGEAEAVKEIANAFNATGNTWVDAAIAGGDNARPVMISRIVGGDPMGAFQFNHGR
;
A
#
# COMPACT_ATOMS: atom_id res chain seq x y z
N MET A 1 -32.73 32.69 -6.15
CA MET A 1 -32.81 31.28 -5.69
C MET A 1 -32.22 30.26 -6.68
N LYS A 2 -32.50 30.32 -8.00
CA LYS A 2 -31.94 29.39 -9.00
C LYS A 2 -30.39 29.38 -9.07
N ARG A 3 -29.75 30.55 -8.98
CA ARG A 3 -28.27 30.69 -9.03
C ARG A 3 -27.57 30.12 -7.79
N ILE A 4 -28.20 30.22 -6.62
CA ILE A 4 -27.69 29.68 -5.35
C ILE A 4 -27.72 28.14 -5.35
N LYS A 5 -28.78 27.53 -5.90
CA LYS A 5 -28.86 26.08 -6.08
C LYS A 5 -27.81 25.54 -7.07
N PHE A 6 -27.51 26.31 -8.13
CA PHE A 6 -26.47 25.95 -9.10
C PHE A 6 -25.06 26.01 -8.48
N LEU A 7 -24.79 27.03 -7.66
CA LEU A 7 -23.53 27.16 -6.93
C LEU A 7 -23.33 26.03 -5.91
N LEU A 8 -24.34 25.66 -5.12
CA LEU A 8 -24.25 24.53 -4.19
C LEU A 8 -23.96 23.20 -4.90
N SER A 9 -24.59 22.96 -6.05
CA SER A 9 -24.39 21.73 -6.81
C SER A 9 -22.98 21.63 -7.42
N ALA A 10 -22.37 22.76 -7.77
CA ALA A 10 -21.00 22.80 -8.28
C ALA A 10 -19.95 22.53 -7.19
N THR A 11 -20.15 23.04 -5.96
CA THR A 11 -19.24 22.80 -4.83
C THR A 11 -19.23 21.35 -4.38
N ALA A 12 -20.38 20.67 -4.38
CA ALA A 12 -20.47 19.25 -4.05
C ALA A 12 -19.72 18.34 -5.04
N LEU A 13 -19.62 18.76 -6.31
CA LEU A 13 -18.93 17.99 -7.35
C LEU A 13 -17.40 18.04 -7.18
N VAL A 14 -16.86 19.16 -6.69
CA VAL A 14 -15.42 19.35 -6.44
C VAL A 14 -14.96 18.62 -5.17
N ALA A 15 -15.83 18.50 -4.16
CA ALA A 15 -15.52 17.76 -2.95
C ALA A 15 -15.48 16.22 -3.16
N ALA A 16 -16.10 15.72 -4.23
CA ALA A 16 -16.15 14.30 -4.54
C ALA A 16 -14.89 13.77 -5.26
N THR A 17 -13.94 14.64 -5.65
CA THR A 17 -12.78 14.26 -6.48
C THR A 17 -11.44 14.22 -5.73
N SER A 18 -11.44 14.24 -4.39
CA SER A 18 -10.20 14.11 -3.60
C SER A 18 -9.78 12.63 -3.52
N ALA A 19 -9.20 12.10 -4.58
CA ALA A 19 -8.40 10.87 -4.51
C ALA A 19 -7.03 11.24 -3.93
N SER A 20 -6.74 10.78 -2.70
CA SER A 20 -5.44 10.95 -2.07
C SER A 20 -4.54 9.77 -2.42
N ALA A 21 -3.27 10.05 -2.73
CA ALA A 21 -2.23 9.04 -2.85
C ALA A 21 -2.15 8.24 -1.54
N THR A 22 -2.18 6.91 -1.64
CA THR A 22 -2.00 6.00 -0.51
C THR A 22 -0.53 5.60 -0.40
N GLU A 23 0.00 5.65 0.82
CA GLU A 23 1.25 4.97 1.17
C GLU A 23 0.92 3.53 1.56
N LEU A 24 1.45 2.57 0.81
CA LEU A 24 1.27 1.14 1.06
C LEU A 24 2.58 0.54 1.53
N GLU A 25 2.66 0.26 2.82
CA GLU A 25 3.73 -0.56 3.39
C GLU A 25 3.56 -2.02 2.98
N VAL A 26 4.57 -2.58 2.32
CA VAL A 26 4.58 -3.98 1.89
C VAL A 26 5.77 -4.71 2.50
N MET A 27 5.45 -5.68 3.37
CA MET A 27 6.46 -6.51 4.03
C MET A 27 6.68 -7.84 3.30
N HIS A 28 7.91 -8.15 2.92
CA HIS A 28 8.24 -9.38 2.17
C HIS A 28 9.65 -9.89 2.49
N TRP A 29 9.98 -11.10 2.02
CA TRP A 29 11.31 -11.70 2.18
C TRP A 29 12.12 -11.83 0.88
N TRP A 30 11.65 -11.19 -0.20
CA TRP A 30 12.35 -11.06 -1.47
C TRP A 30 13.53 -10.07 -1.37
N THR A 31 14.72 -10.58 -1.05
CA THR A 31 15.92 -9.76 -0.84
C THR A 31 17.11 -10.17 -1.71
N SER A 32 17.06 -11.33 -2.37
CA SER A 32 18.13 -11.69 -3.31
C SER A 32 18.08 -10.82 -4.57
N GLY A 33 19.18 -10.78 -5.34
CA GLY A 33 19.30 -9.86 -6.47
C GLY A 33 18.14 -9.95 -7.48
N GLY A 34 17.79 -11.16 -7.94
CA GLY A 34 16.68 -11.33 -8.89
C GLY A 34 15.31 -11.07 -8.27
N GLU A 35 15.14 -11.38 -6.99
CA GLU A 35 13.89 -11.11 -6.26
C GLU A 35 13.68 -9.61 -6.05
N ALA A 36 14.74 -8.87 -5.70
CA ALA A 36 14.70 -7.43 -5.52
C ALA A 36 14.34 -6.69 -6.81
N GLU A 37 14.91 -7.13 -7.96
CA GLU A 37 14.51 -6.57 -9.26
C GLU A 37 13.04 -6.86 -9.59
N ALA A 38 12.52 -8.05 -9.24
CA ALA A 38 11.11 -8.36 -9.42
C ALA A 38 10.18 -7.50 -8.55
N VAL A 39 10.52 -7.27 -7.27
CA VAL A 39 9.76 -6.39 -6.39
C VAL A 39 9.78 -4.95 -6.89
N LYS A 40 10.93 -4.49 -7.38
CA LYS A 40 11.07 -3.15 -7.92
C LYS A 40 10.11 -2.89 -9.08
N GLU A 41 9.86 -3.87 -9.96
CA GLU A 41 8.85 -3.74 -11.01
C GLU A 41 7.43 -3.59 -10.44
N ILE A 42 7.10 -4.30 -9.37
CA ILE A 42 5.81 -4.15 -8.66
C ILE A 42 5.71 -2.76 -8.03
N ALA A 43 6.76 -2.33 -7.32
CA ALA A 43 6.82 -1.01 -6.69
C ALA A 43 6.71 0.12 -7.72
N ASN A 44 7.39 0.01 -8.86
CA ASN A 44 7.32 0.96 -9.97
C ASN A 44 5.90 1.03 -10.54
N ALA A 45 5.26 -0.11 -10.80
CA ALA A 45 3.90 -0.17 -11.30
C ALA A 45 2.91 0.43 -10.30
N PHE A 46 3.08 0.17 -9.00
CA PHE A 46 2.25 0.76 -7.96
C PHE A 46 2.44 2.28 -7.85
N ASN A 47 3.69 2.75 -7.85
CA ASN A 47 4.02 4.18 -7.83
C ASN A 47 3.45 4.92 -9.03
N ALA A 48 3.45 4.29 -10.22
CA ALA A 48 2.87 4.86 -11.43
C ALA A 48 1.35 5.11 -11.35
N THR A 49 0.65 4.49 -10.39
CA THR A 49 -0.78 4.77 -10.12
C THR A 49 -1.00 6.08 -9.34
N GLY A 50 0.06 6.78 -8.96
CA GLY A 50 0.01 7.96 -8.09
C GLY A 50 -0.02 7.63 -6.60
N ASN A 51 0.19 6.36 -6.23
CA ASN A 51 0.37 5.90 -4.85
C ASN A 51 1.87 5.78 -4.51
N THR A 52 2.19 5.40 -3.28
CA THR A 52 3.57 5.26 -2.81
C THR A 52 3.79 3.86 -2.23
N TRP A 53 4.75 3.13 -2.80
CA TRP A 53 5.25 1.89 -2.25
C TRP A 53 6.23 2.17 -1.11
N VAL A 54 5.96 1.63 0.07
CA VAL A 54 6.87 1.68 1.22
C VAL A 54 7.43 0.28 1.43
N ASP A 55 8.70 0.11 1.11
CA ASP A 55 9.36 -1.20 1.11
C ASP A 55 9.77 -1.63 2.52
N ALA A 56 9.29 -2.80 2.96
CA ALA A 56 9.63 -3.40 4.26
C ALA A 56 10.22 -4.80 4.07
N ALA A 57 11.36 -4.89 3.37
CA ALA A 57 12.03 -6.15 3.10
C ALA A 57 12.78 -6.72 4.33
N ILE A 58 12.52 -7.98 4.68
CA ILE A 58 13.21 -8.73 5.74
C ILE A 58 13.79 -10.02 5.17
N ALA A 59 15.11 -10.15 5.18
CA ALA A 59 15.77 -11.33 4.61
C ALA A 59 15.35 -12.63 5.32
N GLY A 60 14.85 -13.58 4.53
CA GLY A 60 14.41 -14.90 4.99
C GLY A 60 12.99 -14.92 5.57
N GLY A 61 12.14 -15.81 5.04
CA GLY A 61 10.74 -15.93 5.47
C GLY A 61 10.57 -16.33 6.94
N ASP A 62 11.50 -17.11 7.49
CA ASP A 62 11.49 -17.50 8.90
C ASP A 62 11.75 -16.32 9.85
N ASN A 63 12.46 -15.30 9.39
CA ASN A 63 12.68 -14.05 10.13
C ASN A 63 11.51 -13.08 9.93
N ALA A 64 10.97 -13.01 8.72
CA ALA A 64 9.90 -12.08 8.36
C ALA A 64 8.55 -12.45 9.02
N ARG A 65 8.19 -13.74 9.05
CA ARG A 65 6.88 -14.20 9.56
C ARG A 65 6.61 -13.85 11.03
N PRO A 66 7.54 -14.05 11.99
CA PRO A 66 7.33 -13.61 13.37
C PRO A 66 7.09 -12.11 13.49
N VAL A 67 7.77 -11.28 12.69
CA VAL A 67 7.58 -9.82 12.67
C VAL A 67 6.18 -9.46 12.15
N MET A 68 5.75 -10.07 11.05
CA MET A 68 4.40 -9.88 10.50
C MET A 68 3.32 -10.25 11.52
N ILE A 69 3.44 -11.44 12.13
CA ILE A 69 2.47 -11.91 13.13
C ILE A 69 2.45 -10.97 14.33
N SER A 70 3.62 -10.58 14.86
CA SER A 70 3.75 -9.67 16.00
C SER A 70 3.04 -8.34 15.74
N ARG A 71 3.24 -7.74 14.57
CA ARG A 71 2.62 -6.49 14.18
C ARG A 71 1.10 -6.61 13.99
N ILE A 72 0.62 -7.71 13.39
CA ILE A 72 -0.81 -8.01 13.25
C ILE A 72 -1.48 -8.12 14.62
N VAL A 73 -0.93 -8.94 15.54
CA VAL A 73 -1.52 -9.13 16.87
C VAL A 73 -1.31 -7.92 17.79
N GLY A 74 -0.29 -7.11 17.51
CA GLY A 74 0.04 -5.88 18.22
C GLY A 74 -0.82 -4.67 17.81
N GLY A 75 -1.68 -4.80 16.80
CA GLY A 75 -2.58 -3.74 16.36
C GLY A 75 -1.96 -2.72 15.40
N ASP A 76 -0.78 -3.00 14.83
CA ASP A 76 -0.11 -2.19 13.82
C ASP A 76 0.15 -3.02 12.54
N PRO A 77 -0.89 -3.45 11.82
CA PRO A 77 -0.72 -4.26 10.61
C PRO A 77 -0.15 -3.44 9.45
N MET A 78 0.68 -4.10 8.66
CA MET A 78 1.20 -3.65 7.37
C MET A 78 0.07 -3.60 6.36
N GLY A 79 0.20 -2.75 5.35
CA GLY A 79 -0.79 -2.64 4.29
C GLY A 79 -0.89 -3.91 3.44
N ALA A 80 0.24 -4.56 3.16
CA ALA A 80 0.31 -5.90 2.59
C ALA A 80 1.52 -6.66 3.12
N PHE A 81 1.47 -7.99 3.09
CA PHE A 81 2.61 -8.82 3.46
C PHE A 81 2.62 -10.15 2.71
N GLN A 82 3.82 -10.63 2.41
CA GLN A 82 4.04 -11.96 1.85
C GLN A 82 3.76 -13.01 2.93
N PHE A 83 2.96 -14.03 2.64
CA PHE A 83 2.70 -15.10 3.61
C PHE A 83 2.36 -16.41 2.90
N ASN A 84 3.09 -17.47 3.23
CA ASN A 84 2.76 -18.81 2.77
C ASN A 84 1.99 -19.54 3.87
N HIS A 85 0.78 -20.01 3.55
CA HIS A 85 -0.11 -20.71 4.48
C HIS A 85 0.25 -22.19 4.72
N GLY A 86 1.46 -22.62 4.31
CA GLY A 86 1.96 -23.98 4.53
C GLY A 86 1.13 -25.06 3.82
N ARG A 87 1.54 -25.43 2.61
CA ARG A 87 1.32 -26.77 2.05
C ARG A 87 2.64 -27.26 1.51
#